data_AF-A0AA88H895-F1
#
_entry.id   AF-A0AA88H895-F1
#
_cell.length_a   1.000
_cell.length_b   1.000
_cell.length_c   1.000
_cell.angle_alpha   90.00
_cell.angle_beta   90.00
_cell.angle_gamma   90.00
#
_symmetry.space_group_name_H-M   'P 1'
#
loop_
_entity.id
_entity.type
_entity.pdbx_description
1 polymer ?
#
loop_
_entity_poly.entity_id
_entity_poly.type
_entity_poly.pdbx_seq_one_letter_code
_entity_poly.pdbx_strand_id
1 'polypeptide(L)'
;MYSLEERQVHNWMKKGQAAHGTQRFPHLYARVRGRKCAKEKQSSSDKGVLGALLDSLSKLSNHYCRANASKLYFEPCFKSKSEAYAFYKESCVEKKQKLPSVMLFDDTFYQKNISIFSPKKDCCYTCVAHKKGNVTDEVWKEHVALKNKACDTRSVDRTTARMLLVSIRKISGLCYSF
;
A
#
# COMPACT_ATOMS: atom_id res chain seq x y z
N MET A 1 -11.90 -8.82 -55.16
CA MET A 1 -12.18 -9.73 -54.02
C MET A 1 -10.97 -9.69 -53.10
N TYR A 2 -11.11 -9.12 -51.90
CA TYR A 2 -9.99 -9.02 -50.94
C TYR A 2 -9.85 -10.34 -50.19
N SER A 3 -8.74 -11.04 -50.41
CA SER A 3 -8.40 -12.26 -49.68
C SER A 3 -7.86 -11.87 -48.30
N LEU A 4 -8.69 -12.01 -47.25
CA LEU A 4 -8.25 -11.83 -45.87
C LEU A 4 -7.43 -13.06 -45.47
N GLU A 5 -6.11 -12.91 -45.41
CA GLU A 5 -5.22 -13.97 -44.90
C GLU A 5 -5.62 -14.35 -43.48
N GLU A 6 -5.96 -15.63 -43.28
CA GLU A 6 -6.44 -16.17 -42.02
C GLU A 6 -5.41 -16.02 -40.89
N ARG A 7 -5.88 -15.53 -39.73
CA ARG A 7 -5.09 -15.39 -38.50
C ARG A 7 -4.91 -16.73 -37.80
N GLN A 8 -4.15 -17.64 -38.40
CA GLN A 8 -3.76 -18.89 -37.74
C GLN A 8 -2.45 -18.72 -36.95
N VAL A 9 -2.38 -19.31 -35.75
CA VAL A 9 -1.22 -19.22 -34.82
C VAL A 9 0.10 -19.63 -35.48
N HIS A 10 0.04 -20.56 -36.44
CA HIS A 10 1.19 -21.00 -37.22
C HIS A 10 1.87 -19.86 -38.00
N ASN A 11 1.12 -18.84 -38.46
CA ASN A 11 1.68 -17.69 -39.17
C ASN A 11 2.38 -16.67 -38.26
N TRP A 12 2.11 -16.68 -36.95
CA TRP A 12 2.84 -15.87 -35.97
C TRP A 12 4.23 -16.43 -35.69
N MET A 13 4.39 -17.75 -35.58
CA MET A 13 5.70 -18.38 -35.38
C MET A 13 6.66 -18.12 -36.54
N LYS A 14 6.16 -18.16 -37.79
CA LYS A 14 6.98 -17.87 -38.98
C LYS A 14 7.46 -16.41 -39.03
N LYS A 15 6.65 -15.45 -38.58
CA LYS A 15 7.07 -14.03 -38.48
C LYS A 15 8.15 -13.79 -37.42
N GLY A 16 8.29 -14.68 -36.43
CA GLY A 16 9.31 -14.58 -35.37
C GLY A 16 10.67 -15.22 -35.71
N GLN A 17 10.75 -16.11 -36.70
CA GLN A 17 11.97 -16.90 -36.97
C GLN A 17 12.84 -16.37 -38.12
N ALA A 18 12.34 -15.45 -38.95
CA ALA A 18 13.16 -14.79 -39.98
C ALA A 18 14.16 -13.75 -39.40
N ALA A 19 14.12 -13.48 -38.10
CA ALA A 19 14.95 -12.47 -37.44
C ALA A 19 16.08 -13.05 -36.55
N HIS A 20 16.35 -14.36 -36.64
CA HIS A 20 17.44 -15.00 -35.90
C HIS A 20 18.43 -15.76 -36.82
N GLY A 21 18.91 -15.08 -37.86
CA GLY A 21 20.20 -15.38 -38.47
C GLY A 21 21.23 -14.40 -37.90
N THR A 22 22.15 -14.88 -37.06
CA THR A 22 23.17 -14.05 -36.42
C THR A 22 24.20 -13.54 -37.44
N GLN A 23 23.94 -12.40 -38.06
CA GLN A 23 25.03 -11.52 -38.51
C GLN A 23 25.29 -10.50 -37.39
N ARG A 24 26.36 -10.76 -36.66
CA ARG A 24 26.82 -9.98 -35.52
C ARG A 24 27.40 -8.66 -36.05
N PHE A 25 26.58 -7.61 -36.17
CA PHE A 25 27.04 -6.25 -36.51
C PHE A 25 27.57 -5.54 -35.26
N PRO A 26 28.90 -5.51 -34.99
CA PRO A 26 29.45 -5.12 -33.69
C PRO A 26 29.32 -3.64 -33.37
N HIS A 27 29.12 -2.83 -34.41
CA HIS A 27 29.07 -1.39 -34.36
C HIS A 27 27.72 -0.86 -33.83
N LEU A 28 26.60 -1.55 -34.08
CA LEU A 28 25.26 -1.01 -33.80
C LEU A 28 24.74 -1.28 -32.38
N TYR A 29 25.52 -1.99 -31.56
CA TYR A 29 25.23 -2.24 -30.14
C TYR A 29 26.34 -1.75 -29.21
N ALA A 30 27.12 -0.75 -29.62
CA ALA A 30 27.87 0.04 -28.65
C ALA A 30 26.86 0.58 -27.62
N ARG A 31 26.77 -0.11 -26.48
CA ARG A 31 25.90 0.25 -25.36
C ARG A 31 26.31 1.68 -25.01
N VAL A 32 25.48 2.66 -25.37
CA VAL A 32 25.60 4.03 -24.87
C VAL A 32 25.50 3.86 -23.36
N ARG A 33 26.65 3.74 -22.68
CA ARG A 33 26.73 3.90 -21.25
C ARG A 33 26.26 5.33 -21.07
N GLY A 34 24.97 5.49 -20.77
CA GLY A 34 24.40 6.80 -20.47
C GLY A 34 25.40 7.49 -19.56
N ARG A 35 25.79 8.73 -19.92
CA ARG A 35 26.66 9.54 -19.08
C ARG A 35 26.14 9.35 -17.65
N LYS A 36 26.96 8.79 -16.76
CA LYS A 36 26.62 8.83 -15.34
C LYS A 36 26.57 10.31 -15.03
N CYS A 37 25.37 10.88 -14.98
CA CYS A 37 25.18 12.19 -14.39
C CYS A 37 25.84 12.07 -13.02
N ALA A 38 26.92 12.83 -12.80
CA ALA A 38 27.60 12.82 -11.53
C ALA A 38 26.53 13.12 -10.49
N LYS A 39 26.15 12.11 -9.69
CA LYS A 39 25.26 12.33 -8.56
C LYS A 39 26.06 13.20 -7.62
N GLU A 40 25.78 14.48 -7.62
CA GLU A 40 26.23 15.38 -6.59
C GLU A 40 25.77 14.74 -5.26
N LYS A 41 26.74 14.33 -4.45
CA LYS A 41 26.47 13.69 -3.17
C LYS A 41 25.73 14.73 -2.33
N GLN A 42 24.42 14.60 -2.21
CA GLN A 42 23.68 15.42 -1.26
C GLN A 42 24.29 15.24 0.13
N SER A 43 24.49 16.35 0.81
CA SER A 43 25.29 16.42 2.03
C SER A 43 24.64 15.61 3.15
N SER A 44 25.44 14.99 4.02
CA SER A 44 24.96 14.33 5.24
C SER A 44 24.15 15.28 6.13
N SER A 45 24.44 16.59 6.05
CA SER A 45 23.75 17.65 6.78
C SER A 45 22.26 17.74 6.41
N ASP A 46 21.92 17.71 5.11
CA ASP A 46 20.53 17.82 4.64
C ASP A 46 19.65 16.67 5.15
N LYS A 47 20.23 15.45 5.25
CA LYS A 47 19.55 14.28 5.80
C LYS A 47 19.29 14.39 7.30
N GLY A 48 20.21 15.02 8.04
CA GLY A 48 20.07 15.23 9.48
C GLY A 48 18.91 16.17 9.80
N VAL A 49 18.80 17.29 9.09
CA VAL A 49 17.72 18.28 9.28
C VAL A 49 16.36 17.68 8.97
N LEU A 50 16.24 16.98 7.84
CA LEU A 50 15.00 16.29 7.49
C LEU A 50 14.66 15.19 8.50
N GLY A 51 15.66 14.43 8.94
CA GLY A 51 15.50 13.40 9.97
C GLY A 51 14.91 13.95 11.26
N ALA A 52 15.43 15.08 11.75
CA ALA A 52 14.96 15.74 12.97
C ALA A 52 13.51 16.22 12.84
N LEU A 53 13.13 16.76 11.67
CA LEU A 53 11.75 17.20 11.43
C LEU A 53 10.79 16.02 11.39
N LEU A 54 11.14 14.93 10.69
CA LEU A 54 10.34 13.70 10.68
C LEU A 54 10.21 13.06 12.06
N ASP A 55 11.16 13.31 12.97
CA ASP A 55 11.09 12.86 14.36
C ASP A 55 10.22 13.74 15.25
N SER A 56 10.11 15.04 14.96
CA SER A 56 9.21 15.95 15.69
C SER A 56 7.72 15.72 15.40
N LEU A 57 7.39 15.08 14.28
CA LEU A 57 6.01 14.78 13.93
C LEU A 57 5.44 13.64 14.79
N SER A 58 4.14 13.70 15.11
CA SER A 58 3.45 12.65 15.86
C SER A 58 3.45 11.33 15.08
N LYS A 59 3.94 10.25 15.71
CA LYS A 59 3.99 8.91 15.14
C LYS A 59 3.03 7.99 15.88
N LEU A 60 2.25 7.23 15.13
CA LEU A 60 1.41 6.16 15.64
C LEU A 60 2.24 4.87 15.77
N SER A 61 2.05 4.19 16.91
CA SER A 61 2.64 2.88 17.13
C SER A 61 2.01 1.83 16.21
N ASN A 62 2.79 0.78 15.90
CA ASN A 62 2.42 -0.24 14.94
C ASN A 62 1.18 -1.09 15.32
N HIS A 63 0.51 -0.86 16.46
CA HIS A 63 -0.62 -1.69 16.90
C HIS A 63 -1.79 -1.77 15.89
N TYR A 64 -1.93 -0.79 14.99
CA TYR A 64 -2.88 -0.82 13.87
C TYR A 64 -2.46 -1.76 12.71
N CYS A 65 -1.22 -2.23 12.72
CA CYS A 65 -0.64 -3.17 11.80
C CYS A 65 -0.35 -4.51 12.49
N ARG A 66 -0.14 -5.56 11.70
CA ARG A 66 -0.01 -6.93 12.23
C ARG A 66 1.06 -6.95 13.34
N ALA A 67 0.86 -7.78 14.36
CA ALA A 67 1.66 -7.79 15.60
C ALA A 67 3.18 -7.78 15.40
N ASN A 68 3.68 -8.36 14.30
CA ASN A 68 5.12 -8.47 14.00
C ASN A 68 5.67 -7.39 13.05
N ALA A 69 4.91 -6.34 12.73
CA ALA A 69 5.40 -5.28 11.86
C ALA A 69 6.24 -4.26 12.66
N SER A 70 7.34 -3.79 12.08
CA SER A 70 8.21 -2.75 12.66
C SER A 70 7.93 -1.36 12.06
N LYS A 71 6.84 -1.23 11.29
CA LYS A 71 6.56 -0.03 10.50
C LYS A 71 5.94 1.06 11.35
N LEU A 72 6.50 2.26 11.28
CA LEU A 72 5.97 3.46 11.94
C LEU A 72 4.98 4.15 11.01
N TYR A 73 3.89 4.68 11.56
CA TYR A 73 2.90 5.41 10.77
C TYR A 73 2.81 6.85 11.24
N PHE A 74 2.66 7.79 10.32
CA PHE A 74 2.16 9.10 10.70
C PHE A 74 0.69 9.00 11.09
N GLU A 75 0.29 9.88 12.00
CA GLU A 75 -1.11 10.17 12.25
C GLU A 75 -1.82 10.49 10.92
N PRO A 76 -3.11 10.14 10.74
CA PRO A 76 -3.86 10.34 9.49
C PRO A 76 -4.10 11.83 9.10
N CYS A 77 -3.18 12.73 9.44
CA CYS A 77 -3.14 14.12 9.01
C CYS A 77 -2.79 14.23 7.52
N PHE A 78 -1.97 13.30 6.99
CA PHE A 78 -1.55 13.31 5.59
C PHE A 78 -2.26 12.20 4.81
N LYS A 79 -2.80 12.52 3.65
CA LYS A 79 -3.40 11.56 2.71
C LYS A 79 -2.35 10.93 1.80
N SER A 80 -1.27 11.67 1.51
CA SER A 80 -0.22 11.24 0.57
C SER A 80 1.17 11.73 0.98
N LYS A 81 2.22 11.08 0.45
CA LYS A 81 3.61 11.50 0.70
C LYS A 81 3.90 12.89 0.12
N SER A 82 3.27 13.22 -0.99
CA SER A 82 3.38 14.52 -1.64
C SER A 82 2.84 15.64 -0.75
N GLU A 83 1.74 15.40 -0.06
CA GLU A 83 1.17 16.33 0.92
C GLU A 83 2.09 16.51 2.14
N ALA A 84 2.67 15.42 2.64
CA ALA A 84 3.69 15.50 3.69
C ALA A 84 4.94 16.28 3.25
N TYR A 85 5.35 16.14 1.99
CA TYR A 85 6.45 16.92 1.42
C TYR A 85 6.09 18.40 1.23
N ALA A 86 4.84 18.72 0.87
CA ALA A 86 4.37 20.10 0.77
C ALA A 86 4.40 20.81 2.14
N PHE A 87 3.90 20.14 3.19
CA PHE A 87 4.00 20.63 4.56
C PHE A 87 5.45 20.83 5.01
N TYR A 88 6.33 19.88 4.66
CA TYR A 88 7.76 20.01 4.91
C TYR A 88 8.39 21.21 4.18
N LYS A 89 7.97 21.45 2.93
CA LYS A 89 8.44 22.61 2.15
C LYS A 89 8.07 23.93 2.82
N GLU A 90 6.84 24.06 3.33
CA GLU A 90 6.40 25.23 4.10
C GLU A 90 7.25 25.42 5.36
N SER A 91 7.47 24.36 6.13
CA SER A 91 8.33 24.39 7.32
C SER A 91 9.77 24.81 7.02
N CYS A 92 10.32 24.41 5.86
CA CYS A 92 11.67 24.83 5.44
C CYS A 92 11.74 26.31 5.07
N VAL A 93 10.68 26.85 4.44
CA VAL A 93 10.60 28.27 4.09
C VAL A 93 10.55 29.12 5.36
N GLU A 94 9.74 28.73 6.35
CA GLU A 94 9.66 29.42 7.65
C GLU A 94 11.01 29.44 8.38
N LYS A 95 11.72 28.31 8.37
CA LYS A 95 13.04 28.15 9.03
C LYS A 95 14.20 28.68 8.19
N LYS A 96 13.95 29.23 6.99
CA LYS A 96 14.97 29.69 6.02
C LYS A 96 16.05 28.63 5.73
N GLN A 97 15.64 27.36 5.68
CA GLN A 97 16.52 26.23 5.42
C GLN A 97 16.50 25.84 3.94
N LYS A 98 17.60 25.23 3.47
CA LYS A 98 17.68 24.68 2.12
C LYS A 98 16.64 23.56 1.97
N LEU A 99 15.84 23.63 0.90
CA LEU A 99 14.85 22.61 0.58
C LEU A 99 15.54 21.38 -0.05
N PRO A 100 15.52 20.20 0.57
CA PRO A 100 16.01 18.99 -0.07
C PRO A 100 15.09 18.50 -1.20
N SER A 101 15.68 17.74 -2.11
CA SER A 101 14.95 17.09 -3.21
C SER A 101 13.91 16.10 -2.70
N VAL A 102 12.79 15.98 -3.44
CA VAL A 102 11.75 14.96 -3.22
C VAL A 102 12.35 13.55 -3.13
N MET A 103 13.37 13.25 -3.93
CA MET A 103 14.03 11.94 -3.90
C MET A 103 14.72 11.66 -2.56
N LEU A 104 15.34 12.69 -1.96
CA LEU A 104 15.97 12.57 -0.65
C LEU A 104 14.90 12.41 0.43
N PHE A 105 13.79 13.13 0.29
CA PHE A 105 12.64 12.97 1.16
C PHE A 105 12.12 11.53 1.14
N ASP A 106 11.86 10.97 -0.03
CA ASP A 106 11.43 9.59 -0.16
C ASP A 106 12.44 8.60 0.42
N ASP A 107 13.73 8.74 0.09
CA ASP A 107 14.81 7.87 0.60
C ASP A 107 14.86 7.88 2.13
N THR A 108 14.80 9.06 2.77
CA THR A 108 14.78 9.15 4.24
C THR A 108 13.51 8.55 4.85
N PHE A 109 12.36 8.67 4.17
CA PHE A 109 11.10 8.07 4.57
C PHE A 109 11.19 6.54 4.60
N TYR A 110 11.81 5.95 3.57
CA TYR A 110 12.07 4.51 3.48
C TYR A 110 13.09 4.05 4.53
N GLN A 111 14.19 4.79 4.71
CA GLN A 111 15.23 4.46 5.70
C GLN A 111 14.71 4.46 7.13
N LYS A 112 13.80 5.39 7.47
CA LYS A 112 13.16 5.44 8.79
C LYS A 112 12.00 4.46 8.96
N ASN A 113 11.69 3.65 7.95
CA ASN A 113 10.56 2.72 7.93
C ASN A 113 9.21 3.39 8.30
N ILE A 114 9.03 4.63 7.84
CA ILE A 114 7.80 5.41 8.07
C ILE A 114 6.84 5.18 6.90
N SER A 115 5.56 5.20 7.19
CA SER A 115 4.48 5.11 6.21
C SER A 115 3.38 6.09 6.56
N ILE A 116 2.62 6.50 5.57
CA ILE A 116 1.35 7.16 5.83
C ILE A 116 0.32 6.08 6.14
N PHE A 117 -0.45 6.28 7.20
CA PHE A 117 -1.52 5.35 7.56
C PHE A 117 -2.59 5.37 6.48
N SER A 118 -2.80 4.22 5.85
CA SER A 118 -3.90 4.01 4.92
C SER A 118 -4.67 2.79 5.41
N PRO A 119 -5.89 2.98 5.94
CA PRO A 119 -6.71 1.85 6.38
C PRO A 119 -7.00 0.97 5.16
N LYS A 120 -6.33 -0.17 5.10
CA LYS A 120 -6.39 -1.10 3.96
C LYS A 120 -7.06 -2.44 4.28
N LYS A 121 -7.29 -2.72 5.56
CA LYS A 121 -7.79 -4.02 5.98
C LYS A 121 -9.31 -3.94 6.08
N ASP A 122 -9.97 -4.84 5.33
CA ASP A 122 -11.40 -5.13 5.38
C ASP A 122 -12.32 -4.38 4.40
N CYS A 123 -11.80 -3.95 3.25
CA CYS A 123 -12.64 -3.46 2.17
C CYS A 123 -13.21 -4.64 1.36
N CYS A 124 -14.51 -4.93 1.51
CA CYS A 124 -15.23 -5.87 0.64
C CYS A 124 -15.16 -5.42 -0.83
N TYR A 125 -15.01 -6.38 -1.76
CA TYR A 125 -15.02 -6.11 -3.20
C TYR A 125 -16.25 -5.29 -3.63
N THR A 126 -17.44 -5.64 -3.14
CA THR A 126 -18.70 -4.95 -3.44
C THR A 126 -18.68 -3.50 -2.96
N CYS A 127 -18.16 -3.23 -1.76
CA CYS A 127 -18.01 -1.86 -1.26
C CYS A 127 -17.00 -1.04 -2.08
N VAL A 128 -15.91 -1.67 -2.54
CA VAL A 128 -14.90 -0.99 -3.38
C VAL A 128 -15.46 -0.71 -4.77
N ALA A 129 -16.22 -1.65 -5.34
CA ALA A 129 -16.82 -1.54 -6.65
C ALA A 129 -17.93 -0.47 -6.68
N HIS A 130 -18.77 -0.40 -5.64
CA HIS A 130 -19.77 0.66 -5.47
C HIS A 130 -19.12 2.04 -5.37
N LYS A 131 -18.07 2.21 -4.55
CA LYS A 131 -17.31 3.47 -4.44
C LYS A 131 -16.71 3.94 -5.78
N LYS A 132 -16.45 3.02 -6.71
CA LYS A 132 -15.94 3.31 -8.06
C LYS A 132 -17.05 3.51 -9.11
N GLY A 133 -18.32 3.38 -8.73
CA GLY A 133 -19.45 3.48 -9.65
C GLY A 133 -19.69 2.25 -10.52
N ASN A 134 -19.06 1.10 -10.19
CA ASN A 134 -19.20 -0.14 -10.98
C ASN A 134 -20.41 -0.99 -10.56
N VAL A 135 -21.05 -0.66 -9.43
CA VAL A 135 -22.18 -1.40 -8.85
C VAL A 135 -23.26 -0.39 -8.50
N THR A 136 -24.52 -0.74 -8.74
CA THR A 136 -25.66 0.12 -8.44
C THR A 136 -25.91 0.24 -6.93
N ASP A 137 -26.62 1.29 -6.54
CA ASP A 137 -26.93 1.57 -5.13
C ASP A 137 -27.79 0.46 -4.50
N GLU A 138 -28.66 -0.19 -5.28
CA GLU A 138 -29.55 -1.25 -4.81
C GLU A 138 -28.73 -2.48 -4.37
N VAL A 139 -27.82 -2.94 -5.23
CA VAL A 139 -26.96 -4.11 -4.95
C VAL A 139 -26.04 -3.84 -3.75
N TRP A 140 -25.59 -2.60 -3.59
CA TRP A 140 -24.79 -2.22 -2.42
C TRP A 140 -25.62 -2.19 -1.13
N LYS A 141 -26.86 -1.68 -1.16
CA LYS A 141 -27.76 -1.68 0.01
C LYS A 141 -28.07 -3.10 0.47
N GLU A 142 -28.36 -4.01 -0.46
CA GLU A 142 -28.58 -5.43 -0.15
C GLU A 142 -27.34 -6.07 0.48
N HIS A 143 -26.15 -5.81 -0.08
CA HIS A 143 -24.88 -6.27 0.48
C HIS A 143 -24.68 -5.79 1.93
N VAL A 144 -24.96 -4.51 2.21
CA VAL A 144 -24.84 -3.94 3.56
C VAL A 144 -25.85 -4.59 4.52
N ALA A 145 -27.09 -4.81 4.09
CA ALA A 145 -28.13 -5.45 4.89
C ALA A 145 -27.73 -6.90 5.26
N LEU A 146 -27.25 -7.68 4.30
CA LEU A 146 -26.77 -9.05 4.52
C LEU A 146 -25.56 -9.09 5.46
N LYS A 147 -24.62 -8.15 5.29
CA LYS A 147 -23.46 -8.01 6.18
C LYS A 147 -23.88 -7.74 7.62
N ASN A 148 -24.82 -6.81 7.83
CA ASN A 148 -25.32 -6.49 9.17
C ASN A 148 -26.01 -7.70 9.80
N LYS A 149 -26.90 -8.36 9.05
CA LYS A 149 -27.58 -9.59 9.51
C LYS A 149 -26.59 -10.67 9.97
N ALA A 150 -25.53 -10.91 9.20
CA ALA A 150 -24.49 -11.88 9.55
C ALA A 150 -23.66 -11.47 10.79
N CYS A 151 -23.42 -10.17 10.97
CA CYS A 151 -22.77 -9.65 12.18
C CYS A 151 -23.66 -9.82 13.41
N ASP A 152 -24.96 -9.53 13.29
CA ASP A 152 -25.94 -9.67 14.36
C ASP A 152 -26.05 -11.13 14.80
N THR A 153 -26.19 -12.08 13.86
CA THR A 153 -26.22 -13.51 14.18
C THR A 153 -24.93 -13.97 14.86
N ARG A 154 -23.76 -13.54 14.38
CA ARG A 154 -22.47 -13.86 15.02
C ARG A 154 -22.38 -13.31 16.44
N SER A 155 -22.93 -12.11 16.68
CA SER A 155 -22.95 -11.51 18.01
C SER A 155 -23.83 -12.32 18.98
N VAL A 156 -24.99 -12.76 18.50
CA VAL A 156 -25.92 -13.62 19.23
C VAL A 156 -25.26 -14.96 19.53
N ASP A 157 -24.66 -15.62 18.53
CA ASP A 157 -23.96 -16.90 18.71
C ASP A 157 -22.84 -16.79 19.76
N ARG A 158 -22.08 -15.69 19.75
CA ARG A 158 -21.03 -15.44 20.75
C ARG A 158 -21.60 -15.28 22.15
N THR A 159 -22.72 -14.55 22.30
CA THR A 159 -23.40 -14.41 23.59
C THR A 159 -24.00 -15.73 24.06
N THR A 160 -24.67 -16.47 23.18
CA THR A 160 -25.29 -17.76 23.46
C THR A 160 -24.23 -18.78 23.88
N ALA A 161 -23.13 -18.91 23.14
CA ALA A 161 -22.02 -19.78 23.50
C ALA A 161 -21.44 -19.39 24.87
N ARG A 162 -21.28 -18.10 25.15
CA ARG A 162 -20.82 -17.62 26.47
C ARG A 162 -21.79 -18.01 27.59
N MET A 163 -23.09 -17.86 27.38
CA MET A 163 -24.12 -18.22 28.35
C MET A 163 -24.15 -19.72 28.61
N LEU A 164 -24.09 -20.55 27.55
CA LEU A 164 -24.03 -22.00 27.67
C LEU A 164 -22.79 -22.46 28.45
N LEU A 165 -21.62 -21.86 28.19
CA LEU A 165 -20.40 -22.17 28.95
C LEU A 165 -20.53 -21.81 30.44
N VAL A 166 -21.19 -20.70 30.79
CA VAL A 166 -21.46 -20.33 32.18
C VAL A 166 -22.41 -21.33 32.84
N SER A 167 -23.48 -21.71 32.14
CA SER A 167 -24.45 -22.69 32.65
C SER A 167 -23.83 -24.07 32.84
N ILE A 168 -23.01 -24.54 31.89
CA ILE A 168 -22.28 -25.82 32.00
C ILE A 168 -21.34 -25.79 33.21
N ARG A 169 -20.58 -24.69 33.41
CA ARG A 169 -19.68 -24.52 34.57
C ARG A 169 -20.41 -24.52 35.91
N LYS A 170 -21.63 -23.96 35.96
CA LYS A 170 -22.49 -23.99 37.16
C LYS A 170 -23.02 -25.39 37.45
N ILE A 171 -23.43 -26.13 36.42
CA ILE A 171 -23.95 -27.51 36.56
C ILE A 171 -22.83 -28.47 36.97
N SER A 172 -21.61 -28.30 36.43
CA SER A 172 -20.47 -29.16 36.75
C SER A 172 -19.84 -28.87 38.13
N GLY A 173 -20.37 -27.92 38.92
CA GLY A 173 -19.91 -27.65 40.28
C GLY A 173 -18.42 -27.26 40.39
N LEU A 174 -17.79 -26.81 39.30
CA LEU A 174 -16.38 -26.41 39.30
C LEU A 174 -16.24 -25.00 39.90
N CYS A 175 -16.46 -24.90 41.20
CA CYS A 175 -15.91 -23.84 42.03
C CYS A 175 -14.39 -23.99 42.02
N TYR A 176 -13.70 -23.28 41.11
CA TYR A 176 -12.29 -22.98 41.34
C TYR A 176 -12.25 -21.89 42.41
N SER A 177 -12.02 -22.30 43.66
CA SER A 177 -11.63 -21.40 44.74
C SER A 177 -10.36 -20.65 44.31
N PHE A 178 -10.44 -19.33 44.33
CA PHE A 178 -9.30 -18.43 44.17
C PHE A 178 -8.59 -18.26 45.51
#